data_AF-A0A969NPY6-F1
#
_entry.id   AF-A0A969NPY6-F1
#
_cell.length_a   1.000
_cell.length_b   1.000
_cell.length_c   1.000
_cell.angle_alpha   90.00
_cell.angle_beta   90.00
_cell.angle_gamma   90.00
#
_symmetry.space_group_name_H-M   'P 1'
#
loop_
_entity.id
_entity.type
_entity.pdbx_description
1 polymer ?
#
loop_
_entity_poly.entity_id
_entity_poly.type
_entity_poly.pdbx_seq_one_letter_code
_entity_poly.pdbx_strand_id
1 'polypeptide(L)'
;MTNAQKSIKIAIAWCLAWGEKRQPQIDSKVLQQMRQALADGREIPEETKSLVEQVQKLCLITDKDLKTTRNIADIQVKYPELWQQNISIGLVYGGVTKVKQYVFESAKLPEIRGASALLDRINLVDLPAFFHGEEDNRFCQCQQARKYCEQVRDELNNPDLFKALIPELIIYSTGGNILALCPVAFVDDLANVIERRYTEETITANSCAVGDTFRLSEFRLGLLAKDLEKTPYLD
;
A
#
# COMPACT_ATOMS: atom_id res chain seq x y z
N MET A 1 -10.32 8.64 -15.18
CA MET A 1 -9.34 8.19 -14.15
C MET A 1 -8.89 6.79 -14.51
N THR A 2 -7.59 6.53 -14.50
CA THR A 2 -7.09 5.15 -14.69
C THR A 2 -7.50 4.30 -13.48
N ASN A 3 -7.66 2.99 -13.67
CA ASN A 3 -8.06 2.09 -12.58
C ASN A 3 -7.10 2.19 -11.38
N ALA A 4 -5.80 2.37 -11.65
CA ALA A 4 -4.77 2.59 -10.64
C ALA A 4 -4.97 3.87 -9.80
N GLN A 5 -5.34 5.01 -10.42
CA GLN A 5 -5.62 6.24 -9.67
C GLN A 5 -6.81 6.09 -8.73
N LYS A 6 -7.79 5.28 -9.11
CA LYS A 6 -8.95 4.99 -8.28
C LYS A 6 -8.58 4.13 -7.08
N SER A 7 -7.80 3.06 -7.30
CA SER A 7 -7.29 2.21 -6.22
C SER A 7 -6.46 3.00 -5.21
N ILE A 8 -5.54 3.87 -5.67
CA ILE A 8 -4.72 4.69 -4.76
C ILE A 8 -5.59 5.63 -3.92
N LYS A 9 -6.62 6.26 -4.51
CA LYS A 9 -7.55 7.11 -3.74
C LYS A 9 -8.28 6.31 -2.66
N ILE A 10 -8.76 5.11 -2.99
CA ILE A 10 -9.43 4.22 -2.03
C ILE A 10 -8.46 3.83 -0.91
N ALA A 11 -7.23 3.45 -1.26
CA ALA A 11 -6.20 3.05 -0.31
C ALA A 11 -5.86 4.15 0.70
N ILE A 12 -5.62 5.38 0.21
CA ILE A 12 -5.30 6.53 1.06
C ILE A 12 -6.50 6.86 1.95
N ALA A 13 -7.71 6.93 1.38
CA ALA A 13 -8.92 7.21 2.16
C ALA A 13 -9.17 6.14 3.23
N TRP A 14 -8.91 4.86 2.91
CA TRP A 14 -9.00 3.75 3.85
C TRP A 14 -8.04 3.92 5.02
N CYS A 15 -6.75 4.20 4.77
CA CYS A 15 -5.77 4.40 5.84
C CYS A 15 -6.13 5.59 6.73
N LEU A 16 -6.59 6.71 6.15
CA LEU A 16 -7.02 7.88 6.92
C LEU A 16 -8.26 7.58 7.78
N ALA A 17 -9.23 6.85 7.23
CA ALA A 17 -10.47 6.49 7.92
C ALA A 17 -10.24 5.41 9.00
N TRP A 18 -9.24 4.55 8.82
CA TRP A 18 -8.80 3.59 9.83
C TRP A 18 -8.13 4.29 11.02
N GLY A 19 -7.26 5.27 10.75
CA GLY A 19 -6.52 6.02 11.76
C GLY A 19 -5.21 5.35 12.21
N GLU A 20 -4.65 5.84 13.31
CA GLU A 20 -3.29 5.48 13.75
C GLU A 20 -3.23 4.26 14.68
N LYS A 21 -4.37 3.78 15.16
CA LYS A 21 -4.44 2.68 16.13
C LYS A 21 -4.70 1.34 15.44
N ARG A 22 -4.45 0.24 16.17
CA ARG A 22 -4.75 -1.13 15.70
C ARG A 22 -6.24 -1.34 15.45
N GLN A 23 -7.11 -0.66 16.20
CA GLN A 23 -8.55 -0.69 15.98
C GLN A 23 -8.96 0.49 15.11
N PRO A 24 -9.93 0.29 14.19
CA PRO A 24 -10.37 1.35 13.31
C PRO A 24 -11.08 2.44 14.11
N GLN A 25 -10.82 3.71 13.76
CA GLN A 25 -11.47 4.86 14.38
C GLN A 25 -12.95 4.95 14.00
N ILE A 26 -13.29 4.50 12.79
CA ILE A 26 -14.65 4.46 12.24
C ILE A 26 -15.13 3.00 12.23
N ASP A 27 -16.44 2.76 12.38
CA ASP A 27 -16.97 1.39 12.32
C ASP A 27 -16.59 0.72 10.99
N SER A 28 -16.08 -0.50 11.09
CA SER A 28 -15.81 -1.42 9.99
C SER A 28 -16.90 -1.44 8.90
N LYS A 29 -18.18 -1.36 9.27
CA LYS A 29 -19.29 -1.33 8.29
C LYS A 29 -19.26 -0.05 7.46
N VAL A 30 -19.01 1.09 8.08
CA VAL A 30 -18.93 2.40 7.40
C VAL A 30 -17.69 2.45 6.52
N LEU A 31 -16.56 1.88 6.97
CA LEU A 31 -15.36 1.75 6.14
C LEU A 31 -15.62 0.94 4.86
N GLN A 32 -16.30 -0.20 4.98
CA GLN A 32 -16.67 -1.02 3.82
C GLN A 32 -17.67 -0.31 2.90
N GLN A 33 -18.64 0.42 3.46
CA GLN A 33 -19.55 1.27 2.66
C GLN A 33 -18.79 2.35 1.91
N MET A 34 -17.81 3.01 2.54
CA MET A 34 -16.95 4.00 1.88
C MET A 34 -16.15 3.37 0.73
N ARG A 35 -15.52 2.21 0.96
CA ARG A 35 -14.79 1.47 -0.07
C ARG A 35 -15.69 1.16 -1.27
N GLN A 36 -16.89 0.63 -1.03
CA GLN A 36 -17.86 0.34 -2.08
C GLN A 36 -18.37 1.61 -2.78
N ALA A 37 -18.65 2.68 -2.04
CA ALA A 37 -19.09 3.95 -2.62
C ALA A 37 -18.04 4.54 -3.55
N LEU A 38 -16.76 4.51 -3.16
CA LEU A 38 -15.65 4.93 -4.03
C LEU A 38 -15.45 4.00 -5.22
N ALA A 39 -15.64 2.69 -5.04
CA ALA A 39 -15.55 1.69 -6.11
C ALA A 39 -16.69 1.83 -7.14
N ASP A 40 -17.89 2.22 -6.73
CA ASP A 40 -19.05 2.34 -7.62
C ASP A 40 -19.35 3.78 -8.06
N GLY A 41 -18.69 4.78 -7.45
CA GLY A 41 -19.00 6.20 -7.66
C GLY A 41 -20.33 6.64 -7.04
N ARG A 42 -20.73 6.02 -5.93
CA ARG A 42 -21.95 6.35 -5.17
C ARG A 42 -21.68 7.42 -4.11
N GLU A 43 -22.75 7.81 -3.41
CA GLU A 43 -22.67 8.73 -2.29
C GLU A 43 -21.84 8.16 -1.14
N ILE A 44 -20.91 8.98 -0.64
CA ILE A 44 -19.95 8.60 0.41
C ILE A 44 -20.61 8.86 1.78
N PRO A 45 -20.43 7.96 2.77
CA PRO A 45 -20.94 8.18 4.11
C PRO A 45 -20.41 9.50 4.71
N GLU A 46 -21.30 10.28 5.35
CA GLU A 46 -20.98 11.61 5.90
C GLU A 46 -19.77 11.60 6.86
N GLU A 47 -19.60 10.53 7.64
CA GLU A 47 -18.48 10.34 8.56
C GLU A 47 -17.10 10.30 7.86
N THR A 48 -17.07 9.85 6.61
CA THR A 48 -15.83 9.68 5.81
C THR A 48 -15.67 10.73 4.71
N LYS A 49 -16.70 11.55 4.50
CA LYS A 49 -16.78 12.50 3.38
C LYS A 49 -15.66 13.53 3.41
N SER A 50 -15.38 14.09 4.58
CA SER A 50 -14.28 15.06 4.76
C SER A 50 -12.91 14.47 4.42
N LEU A 51 -12.65 13.22 4.81
CA LEU A 51 -11.40 12.52 4.50
C LEU A 51 -11.27 12.27 3.00
N VAL A 52 -12.35 11.82 2.36
CA VAL A 52 -12.35 11.58 0.92
C VAL A 52 -12.14 12.88 0.14
N GLU A 53 -12.76 13.99 0.55
CA GLU A 53 -12.56 15.30 -0.07
C GLU A 53 -11.10 15.76 0.02
N GLN A 54 -10.43 15.53 1.15
CA GLN A 54 -9.00 15.81 1.29
C GLN A 54 -8.16 14.99 0.30
N VAL A 55 -8.43 13.68 0.17
CA VAL A 55 -7.73 12.81 -0.80
C VAL A 55 -8.00 13.24 -2.24
N GLN A 56 -9.22 13.69 -2.54
CA GLN A 56 -9.55 14.24 -3.85
C GLN A 56 -8.75 15.52 -4.14
N LYS A 57 -8.65 16.44 -3.17
CA LYS A 57 -7.84 17.67 -3.26
C LYS A 57 -6.36 17.36 -3.48
N LEU A 58 -5.79 16.38 -2.77
CA LEU A 58 -4.42 15.92 -3.00
C LEU A 58 -4.22 15.49 -4.46
N CYS A 59 -5.18 14.75 -5.02
CA CYS A 59 -5.12 14.28 -6.40
C CYS A 59 -5.30 15.38 -7.45
N LEU A 60 -5.83 16.55 -7.07
CA LEU A 60 -5.97 17.71 -7.95
C LEU A 60 -4.65 18.49 -8.11
N ILE A 61 -3.66 18.27 -7.24
CA ILE A 61 -2.35 18.91 -7.34
C ILE A 61 -1.67 18.40 -8.61
N THR A 62 -1.55 19.25 -9.63
CA THR A 62 -0.97 18.88 -10.92
C THR A 62 0.55 19.03 -10.91
N ASP A 63 1.24 18.31 -11.81
CA ASP A 63 2.70 18.50 -11.98
C ASP A 63 3.03 19.93 -12.44
N LYS A 64 2.07 20.62 -13.07
CA LYS A 64 2.22 22.02 -13.43
C LYS A 64 2.28 22.89 -12.18
N ASP A 65 1.36 22.68 -11.23
CA ASP A 65 1.38 23.40 -9.94
C ASP A 65 2.73 23.22 -9.26
N LEU A 66 3.22 21.98 -9.16
CA LEU A 66 4.52 21.66 -8.55
C LEU A 66 5.72 22.34 -9.24
N LYS A 67 5.68 22.47 -10.56
CA LYS A 67 6.75 23.13 -11.34
C LYS A 67 6.68 24.65 -11.35
N THR A 68 5.48 25.22 -11.22
CA THR A 68 5.30 26.69 -11.21
C THR A 68 5.53 27.30 -9.84
N THR A 69 5.31 26.53 -8.78
CA THR A 69 5.46 27.00 -7.42
C THR A 69 6.92 26.96 -6.99
N ARG A 70 7.45 28.10 -6.55
CA ARG A 70 8.83 28.23 -6.04
C ARG A 70 8.95 27.87 -4.56
N ASN A 71 7.84 27.84 -3.81
CA ASN A 71 7.84 27.59 -2.37
C ASN A 71 6.59 26.80 -1.93
N ILE A 72 6.78 25.79 -1.07
CA ILE A 72 5.71 24.99 -0.45
C ILE A 72 4.64 25.86 0.23
N ALA A 73 5.00 27.04 0.74
CA ALA A 73 4.08 27.98 1.37
C ALA A 73 2.88 28.35 0.46
N ASP A 74 3.08 28.48 -0.85
CA ASP A 74 1.99 28.81 -1.78
C ASP A 74 0.99 27.64 -1.91
N ILE A 75 1.49 26.40 -1.86
CA ILE A 75 0.65 25.19 -1.87
C ILE A 75 -0.14 25.08 -0.57
N GLN A 76 0.47 25.47 0.55
CA GLN A 76 -0.18 25.49 1.86
C GLN A 76 -1.36 26.48 1.92
N VAL A 77 -1.20 27.67 1.35
CA VAL A 77 -2.30 28.64 1.25
C VAL A 77 -3.42 28.11 0.36
N LYS A 78 -3.09 27.41 -0.73
CA LYS A 78 -4.07 26.88 -1.69
C LYS A 78 -4.84 25.66 -1.15
N TYR A 79 -4.20 24.83 -0.32
CA TYR A 79 -4.77 23.59 0.23
C TYR A 79 -4.51 23.44 1.74
N PRO A 80 -5.11 24.29 2.59
CA PRO A 80 -4.82 24.28 4.04
C PRO A 80 -5.25 22.97 4.73
N GLU A 81 -6.31 22.33 4.24
CA GLU A 81 -6.86 21.09 4.81
C GLU A 81 -5.88 19.92 4.74
N LEU A 82 -5.00 19.88 3.74
CA LEU A 82 -3.99 18.82 3.60
C LEU A 82 -2.92 18.88 4.71
N TRP A 83 -2.76 20.06 5.33
CA TRP A 83 -1.80 20.30 6.41
C TRP A 83 -2.40 20.16 7.80
N GLN A 84 -3.73 20.27 7.90
CA GLN A 84 -4.46 20.01 9.14
C GLN A 84 -4.65 18.52 9.40
N GLN A 85 -4.47 17.68 8.37
CA GLN A 85 -4.53 16.24 8.48
C GLN A 85 -3.28 15.71 9.19
N ASN A 86 -3.46 15.23 10.42
CA ASN A 86 -2.38 14.72 11.26
C ASN A 86 -2.24 13.19 11.19
N ILE A 87 -3.18 12.49 10.56
CA ILE A 87 -3.10 11.03 10.43
C ILE A 87 -2.05 10.69 9.38
N SER A 88 -0.98 10.03 9.82
CA SER A 88 0.00 9.45 8.93
C SER A 88 -0.52 8.17 8.26
N ILE A 89 0.13 7.78 7.17
CA ILE A 89 -0.16 6.57 6.40
C ILE A 89 1.12 5.76 6.33
N GLY A 90 1.01 4.46 6.58
CA GLY A 90 2.11 3.52 6.43
C GLY A 90 2.37 3.20 4.96
N LEU A 91 3.65 3.14 4.59
CA LEU A 91 4.11 2.64 3.30
C LEU A 91 5.17 1.56 3.57
N VAL A 92 4.96 0.38 2.99
CA VAL A 92 5.86 -0.76 3.12
C VAL A 92 6.38 -1.15 1.75
N TYR A 93 7.70 -1.28 1.66
CA TYR A 93 8.40 -1.84 0.52
C TYR A 93 9.14 -3.09 0.97
N GLY A 94 8.93 -4.21 0.28
CA GLY A 94 9.62 -5.44 0.63
C GLY A 94 9.82 -6.33 -0.57
N GLY A 95 10.74 -7.27 -0.45
CA GLY A 95 11.10 -8.13 -1.56
C GLY A 95 12.34 -8.95 -1.33
N VAL A 96 12.77 -9.60 -2.41
CA VAL A 96 14.03 -10.33 -2.48
C VAL A 96 15.11 -9.49 -3.14
N THR A 97 16.27 -9.48 -2.51
CA THR A 97 17.48 -8.87 -3.05
C THR A 97 18.30 -9.90 -3.83
N LYS A 98 19.14 -9.43 -4.76
CA LYS A 98 19.99 -10.29 -5.60
C LYS A 98 19.21 -11.41 -6.32
N VAL A 99 18.02 -11.10 -6.83
CA VAL A 99 17.13 -12.06 -7.53
C VAL A 99 17.85 -12.91 -8.57
N LYS A 100 18.74 -12.31 -9.37
CA LYS A 100 19.52 -13.06 -10.37
C LYS A 100 20.44 -14.11 -9.74
N GLN A 101 21.06 -13.79 -8.60
CA GLN A 101 21.92 -14.76 -7.90
C GLN A 101 21.09 -15.94 -7.39
N TYR A 102 19.90 -15.70 -6.85
CA TYR A 102 18.98 -16.76 -6.42
C TYR A 102 18.48 -17.60 -7.60
N VAL A 103 17.93 -16.97 -8.64
CA VAL A 103 17.36 -17.66 -9.80
C VAL A 103 18.41 -18.46 -10.59
N PHE A 104 19.64 -17.95 -10.67
CA PHE A 104 20.77 -18.62 -11.34
C PHE A 104 21.75 -19.28 -10.36
N GLU A 105 21.31 -19.59 -9.14
CA GLU A 105 22.12 -20.36 -8.19
C GLU A 105 22.45 -21.75 -8.77
N SER A 106 21.52 -22.30 -9.56
CA SER A 106 21.72 -23.51 -10.34
C SER A 106 21.87 -23.24 -11.84
N ALA A 107 22.67 -24.08 -12.51
CA ALA A 107 22.79 -24.09 -13.96
C ALA A 107 21.70 -24.92 -14.66
N LYS A 108 20.87 -25.68 -13.92
CA LYS A 108 19.85 -26.56 -14.50
C LYS A 108 18.58 -25.76 -14.79
N LEU A 109 18.15 -25.77 -16.05
CA LEU A 109 16.94 -25.05 -16.49
C LEU A 109 15.67 -25.35 -15.68
N PRO A 110 15.36 -26.60 -15.25
CA PRO A 110 14.20 -26.85 -14.40
C PRO A 110 14.27 -26.13 -13.05
N GLU A 111 15.45 -26.06 -12.44
CA GLU A 111 15.67 -25.40 -11.15
C GLU A 111 15.56 -23.89 -11.29
N ILE A 112 16.13 -23.31 -12.36
CA ILE A 112 15.98 -21.88 -12.70
C ILE A 112 14.50 -21.50 -12.89
N ARG A 113 13.74 -22.33 -13.64
CA ARG A 113 12.31 -22.11 -13.85
C ARG A 113 11.51 -22.25 -12.56
N GLY A 114 11.87 -23.21 -11.71
CA GLY A 114 11.26 -23.40 -10.40
C GLY A 114 11.46 -22.20 -9.48
N ALA A 115 12.69 -21.70 -9.38
CA ALA A 115 13.02 -20.52 -8.58
C ALA A 115 12.26 -19.27 -9.06
N SER A 116 12.18 -19.04 -10.37
CA SER A 116 11.40 -17.93 -10.94
C SER A 116 9.90 -18.09 -10.66
N ALA A 117 9.34 -19.29 -10.88
CA ALA A 117 7.93 -19.56 -10.65
C ALA A 117 7.54 -19.41 -9.16
N LEU A 118 8.47 -19.70 -8.24
CA LEU A 118 8.27 -19.50 -6.82
C LEU A 118 8.14 -18.01 -6.47
N LEU A 119 9.03 -17.18 -6.99
CA LEU A 119 8.93 -15.72 -6.81
C LEU A 119 7.64 -15.16 -7.41
N ASP A 120 7.25 -15.64 -8.60
CA ASP A 120 5.98 -15.25 -9.21
C ASP A 120 4.78 -15.66 -8.35
N ARG A 121 4.79 -16.87 -7.77
CA ARG A 121 3.72 -17.31 -6.85
C ARG A 121 3.65 -16.39 -5.62
N ILE A 122 4.79 -16.08 -5.01
CA ILE A 122 4.83 -15.18 -3.85
C ILE A 122 4.21 -13.82 -4.23
N ASN A 123 4.63 -13.22 -5.33
CA ASN A 123 4.17 -11.89 -5.73
C ASN A 123 2.73 -11.83 -6.27
N LEU A 124 2.25 -12.88 -6.93
CA LEU A 124 0.96 -12.91 -7.61
C LEU A 124 -0.14 -13.60 -6.78
N VAL A 125 0.23 -14.37 -5.76
CA VAL A 125 -0.71 -15.14 -4.92
C VAL A 125 -0.46 -14.88 -3.44
N ASP A 126 0.72 -15.21 -2.91
CA ASP A 126 0.95 -15.21 -1.45
C ASP A 126 0.81 -13.79 -0.86
N LEU A 127 1.47 -12.78 -1.46
CA LEU A 127 1.40 -11.40 -0.98
C LEU A 127 0.01 -10.78 -1.22
N PRO A 128 -0.62 -10.89 -2.40
CA PRO A 128 -2.00 -10.46 -2.58
C PRO A 128 -2.98 -11.10 -1.61
N ALA A 129 -2.76 -12.34 -1.17
CA ALA A 129 -3.60 -13.00 -0.17
C ALA A 129 -3.64 -12.23 1.15
N PHE A 130 -2.56 -11.54 1.55
CA PHE A 130 -2.55 -10.71 2.77
C PHE A 130 -3.59 -9.58 2.71
N PHE A 131 -3.89 -9.12 1.50
CA PHE A 131 -4.79 -8.00 1.23
C PHE A 131 -6.15 -8.47 0.70
N HIS A 132 -6.51 -9.74 0.85
CA HIS A 132 -7.73 -10.33 0.28
C HIS A 132 -7.82 -10.17 -1.25
N GLY A 133 -6.69 -10.30 -1.95
CA GLY A 133 -6.61 -10.14 -3.40
C GLY A 133 -7.58 -11.03 -4.18
N GLU A 134 -8.05 -12.14 -3.60
CA GLU A 134 -9.09 -12.99 -4.18
C GLU A 134 -10.45 -12.29 -4.36
N GLU A 135 -10.68 -11.15 -3.72
CA GLU A 135 -11.88 -10.33 -3.89
C GLU A 135 -11.77 -9.34 -5.05
N ASP A 136 -10.58 -9.18 -5.64
CA ASP A 136 -10.29 -8.15 -6.64
C ASP A 136 -9.83 -8.76 -7.98
N ASN A 137 -10.47 -8.33 -9.06
CA ASN A 137 -10.21 -8.82 -10.42
C ASN A 137 -8.78 -8.51 -10.92
N ARG A 138 -8.04 -7.62 -10.25
CA ARG A 138 -6.62 -7.33 -10.54
C ARG A 138 -5.70 -8.52 -10.22
N PHE A 139 -6.11 -9.41 -9.31
CA PHE A 139 -5.29 -10.53 -8.84
C PHE A 139 -5.90 -11.88 -9.24
N CYS A 140 -6.05 -12.10 -10.54
CA CYS A 140 -6.73 -13.29 -11.08
C CYS A 140 -6.12 -14.62 -10.59
N GLN A 141 -4.81 -14.67 -10.34
CA GLN A 141 -4.15 -15.85 -9.79
C GLN A 141 -4.61 -16.16 -8.35
N CYS A 142 -4.74 -15.15 -7.48
CA CYS A 142 -5.27 -15.38 -6.12
C CYS A 142 -6.76 -15.71 -6.15
N GLN A 143 -7.55 -15.13 -7.07
CA GLN A 143 -8.97 -15.53 -7.27
C GLN A 143 -9.13 -17.02 -7.57
N GLN A 144 -8.25 -17.56 -8.42
CA GLN A 144 -8.23 -19.00 -8.76
C GLN A 144 -7.74 -19.87 -7.59
N ALA A 145 -6.95 -19.30 -6.70
CA ALA A 145 -6.31 -19.98 -5.57
C ALA A 145 -6.93 -19.63 -4.21
N ARG A 146 -8.23 -19.29 -4.15
CA ARG A 146 -8.90 -18.79 -2.93
C ARG A 146 -8.62 -19.60 -1.66
N LYS A 147 -8.73 -20.93 -1.72
CA LYS A 147 -8.44 -21.82 -0.57
C LYS A 147 -7.01 -21.71 -0.07
N TYR A 148 -6.08 -21.49 -0.99
CA TYR A 148 -4.67 -21.32 -0.66
C TYR A 148 -4.42 -19.90 -0.11
N CYS A 149 -5.08 -18.87 -0.64
CA CYS A 149 -5.01 -17.51 -0.07
C CYS A 149 -5.52 -17.49 1.40
N GLU A 150 -6.53 -18.29 1.73
CA GLU A 150 -6.98 -18.51 3.12
C GLU A 150 -5.90 -19.20 3.98
N GLN A 151 -5.30 -20.29 3.49
CA GLN A 151 -4.22 -21.01 4.18
C GLN A 151 -3.01 -20.11 4.48
N VAL A 152 -2.60 -19.31 3.50
CA VAL A 152 -1.47 -18.36 3.63
C VAL A 152 -1.70 -17.37 4.77
N ARG A 153 -2.95 -16.92 4.98
CA ARG A 153 -3.29 -16.03 6.11
C ARG A 153 -3.35 -16.79 7.44
N ASP A 154 -3.90 -17.99 7.45
CA ASP A 154 -4.00 -18.82 8.66
C ASP A 154 -2.62 -19.19 9.21
N GLU A 155 -1.65 -19.50 8.34
CA GLU A 155 -0.25 -19.81 8.69
C GLU A 155 0.46 -18.65 9.42
N LEU A 156 0.15 -17.42 9.04
CA LEU A 156 0.80 -16.22 9.60
C LEU A 156 0.19 -15.78 10.93
N ASN A 157 -1.02 -16.26 11.26
CA ASN A 157 -1.71 -16.06 12.53
C ASN A 157 -1.74 -14.59 13.02
N ASN A 158 -2.02 -13.65 12.11
CA ASN A 158 -2.15 -12.21 12.41
C ASN A 158 -3.52 -11.67 11.96
N PRO A 159 -4.61 -12.05 12.64
CA PRO A 159 -5.97 -11.73 12.19
C PRO A 159 -6.27 -10.23 12.23
N ASP A 160 -5.63 -9.47 13.11
CA ASP A 160 -5.87 -8.03 13.22
C ASP A 160 -5.23 -7.25 12.05
N LEU A 161 -4.05 -7.68 11.61
CA LEU A 161 -3.44 -7.18 10.37
C LEU A 161 -4.37 -7.42 9.18
N PHE A 162 -4.79 -8.67 8.95
CA PHE A 162 -5.58 -9.00 7.77
C PHE A 162 -6.96 -8.33 7.75
N LYS A 163 -7.55 -8.01 8.91
CA LYS A 163 -8.79 -7.19 8.95
C LYS A 163 -8.58 -5.76 8.47
N ALA A 164 -7.37 -5.22 8.65
CA ALA A 164 -7.02 -3.86 8.30
C ALA A 164 -6.64 -3.67 6.83
N LEU A 165 -6.27 -4.76 6.15
CA LEU A 165 -5.79 -4.74 4.77
C LEU A 165 -6.93 -4.93 3.76
N ILE A 166 -6.86 -4.20 2.65
CA ILE A 166 -7.75 -4.32 1.49
C ILE A 166 -6.93 -4.38 0.20
N PRO A 167 -7.44 -4.97 -0.90
CA PRO A 167 -6.70 -5.15 -2.14
C PRO A 167 -6.14 -3.85 -2.73
N GLU A 168 -6.85 -2.74 -2.55
CA GLU A 168 -6.50 -1.42 -3.10
C GLU A 168 -5.21 -0.85 -2.50
N LEU A 169 -4.81 -1.32 -1.32
CA LEU A 169 -3.57 -0.91 -0.67
C LEU A 169 -2.31 -1.34 -1.44
N ILE A 170 -2.40 -2.38 -2.29
CA ILE A 170 -1.28 -2.80 -3.13
C ILE A 170 -1.10 -1.79 -4.26
N ILE A 171 0.03 -1.10 -4.27
CA ILE A 171 0.45 -0.22 -5.37
C ILE A 171 1.12 -1.04 -6.48
N TYR A 172 1.97 -1.99 -6.08
CA TYR A 172 2.76 -2.82 -6.99
C TYR A 172 3.14 -4.13 -6.31
N SER A 173 3.08 -5.27 -7.03
CA SER A 173 3.56 -6.57 -6.54
C SER A 173 4.00 -7.47 -7.70
N THR A 174 5.19 -7.23 -8.25
CA THR A 174 5.80 -8.10 -9.28
C THR A 174 7.33 -8.05 -9.19
N GLY A 175 8.02 -8.90 -9.96
CA GLY A 175 9.49 -8.82 -10.09
C GLY A 175 10.26 -9.07 -8.79
N GLY A 176 9.70 -9.84 -7.86
CA GLY A 176 10.31 -10.13 -6.56
C GLY A 176 10.16 -9.02 -5.53
N ASN A 177 9.32 -8.01 -5.77
CA ASN A 177 9.10 -6.91 -4.82
C ASN A 177 7.62 -6.52 -4.72
N ILE A 178 7.26 -5.95 -3.58
CA ILE A 178 5.95 -5.37 -3.29
C ILE A 178 6.13 -3.94 -2.74
N LEU A 179 5.22 -3.05 -3.15
CA LEU A 179 5.01 -1.75 -2.56
C LEU A 179 3.53 -1.63 -2.19
N ALA A 180 3.25 -1.42 -0.91
CA ALA A 180 1.88 -1.39 -0.40
C ALA A 180 1.71 -0.32 0.68
N LEU A 181 0.49 0.23 0.75
CA LEU A 181 0.04 1.09 1.83
C LEU A 181 -0.51 0.25 2.98
N CYS A 182 -0.52 0.81 4.18
CA CYS A 182 -1.22 0.22 5.32
C CYS A 182 -1.54 1.28 6.38
N PRO A 183 -2.47 1.00 7.32
CA PRO A 183 -2.62 1.84 8.50
C PRO A 183 -1.35 1.80 9.37
N VAL A 184 -1.04 2.93 10.01
CA VAL A 184 0.25 3.16 10.71
C VAL A 184 0.57 2.08 11.74
N ALA A 185 -0.43 1.62 12.49
CA ALA A 185 -0.25 0.61 13.53
C ALA A 185 0.26 -0.76 13.02
N PHE A 186 0.20 -1.00 11.70
CA PHE A 186 0.50 -2.27 11.07
C PHE A 186 1.72 -2.24 10.15
N VAL A 187 2.47 -1.13 10.12
CA VAL A 187 3.66 -0.98 9.27
C VAL A 187 4.69 -2.07 9.55
N ASP A 188 5.09 -2.22 10.82
CA ASP A 188 6.07 -3.23 11.23
C ASP A 188 5.51 -4.65 11.07
N ASP A 189 4.23 -4.86 11.41
CA ASP A 189 3.57 -6.17 11.26
C ASP A 189 3.57 -6.61 9.78
N LEU A 190 3.21 -5.70 8.87
CA LEU A 190 3.17 -5.96 7.44
C LEU A 190 4.57 -6.21 6.87
N ALA A 191 5.57 -5.39 7.26
CA ALA A 191 6.95 -5.61 6.85
C ALA A 191 7.44 -7.00 7.31
N ASN A 192 7.22 -7.35 8.58
CA ASN A 192 7.61 -8.64 9.14
C ASN A 192 6.97 -9.82 8.40
N VAL A 193 5.67 -9.78 8.10
CA VAL A 193 5.02 -10.90 7.37
C VAL A 193 5.46 -11.01 5.91
N ILE A 194 5.76 -9.88 5.24
CA ILE A 194 6.31 -9.88 3.88
C ILE A 194 7.70 -10.51 3.87
N GLU A 195 8.58 -10.04 4.76
CA GLU A 195 9.94 -10.57 4.86
C GLU A 195 9.92 -12.05 5.20
N ARG A 196 9.13 -12.44 6.20
CA ARG A 196 8.93 -13.83 6.62
C ARG A 196 8.48 -14.71 5.45
N ARG A 197 7.49 -14.28 4.67
CA ARG A 197 6.99 -15.07 3.53
C ARG A 197 8.06 -15.28 2.47
N TYR A 198 8.84 -14.27 2.13
CA TYR A 198 9.96 -14.47 1.21
C TYR A 198 11.02 -15.41 1.79
N THR A 199 11.37 -15.26 3.07
CA THR A 199 12.37 -16.10 3.74
C THR A 199 11.96 -17.57 3.81
N GLU A 200 10.73 -17.85 4.23
CA GLU A 200 10.22 -19.22 4.39
C GLU A 200 10.10 -19.95 3.04
N GLU A 201 9.61 -19.25 2.01
CA GLU A 201 9.37 -19.87 0.70
C GLU A 201 10.65 -20.04 -0.10
N THR A 202 11.55 -19.05 -0.08
CA THR A 202 12.77 -19.10 -0.91
C THR A 202 13.95 -19.79 -0.23
N ILE A 203 13.98 -19.82 1.12
CA ILE A 203 15.00 -20.44 1.98
C ILE A 203 16.41 -19.82 1.86
N THR A 204 16.91 -19.63 0.64
CA THR A 204 18.26 -19.13 0.34
C THR A 204 18.28 -17.70 -0.20
N ALA A 205 17.15 -17.14 -0.63
CA ALA A 205 17.12 -15.77 -1.09
C ALA A 205 17.20 -14.80 0.09
N ASN A 206 17.99 -13.74 -0.07
CA ASN A 206 18.04 -12.66 0.91
C ASN A 206 16.82 -11.76 0.72
N SER A 207 15.88 -11.82 1.65
CA SER A 207 14.71 -10.94 1.70
C SER A 207 14.95 -9.75 2.63
N CYS A 208 14.22 -8.67 2.39
CA CYS A 208 14.13 -7.55 3.30
C CYS A 208 12.81 -6.82 3.07
N ALA A 209 12.15 -6.42 4.15
CA ALA A 209 11.04 -5.49 4.08
C ALA A 209 11.27 -4.31 5.03
N VAL A 210 10.95 -3.12 4.54
CA VAL A 210 11.06 -1.87 5.30
C VAL A 210 9.74 -1.12 5.21
N GLY A 211 9.36 -0.53 6.34
CA GLY A 211 8.17 0.27 6.45
C GLY A 211 8.50 1.63 7.05
N ASP A 212 7.79 2.67 6.61
CA ASP A 212 7.85 4.00 7.21
C ASP A 212 6.48 4.69 7.10
N THR A 213 6.31 5.79 7.81
CA THR A 213 5.05 6.54 7.93
C THR A 213 5.17 7.91 7.29
N PHE A 214 4.15 8.29 6.52
CA PHE A 214 4.15 9.53 5.74
C PHE A 214 2.86 10.30 5.94
N ARG A 215 2.96 11.63 5.93
CA ARG A 215 1.80 12.53 5.91
C ARG A 215 1.12 12.49 4.56
N LEU A 216 -0.17 12.82 4.53
CA LEU A 216 -0.96 12.85 3.29
C LEU A 216 -0.32 13.69 2.19
N SER A 217 0.22 14.87 2.55
CA SER A 217 0.85 15.79 1.60
C SER A 217 2.16 15.24 0.99
N GLU A 218 2.88 14.37 1.70
CA GLU A 218 4.19 13.85 1.28
C GLU A 218 4.07 12.90 0.09
N PHE A 219 2.93 12.23 -0.09
CA PHE A 219 2.67 11.38 -1.26
C PHE A 219 2.68 12.14 -2.59
N ARG A 220 2.46 13.46 -2.57
CA ARG A 220 2.48 14.30 -3.78
C ARG A 220 3.62 15.30 -3.80
N LEU A 221 4.03 15.81 -2.64
CA LEU A 221 5.06 16.84 -2.52
C LEU A 221 6.46 16.27 -2.28
N GLY A 222 6.59 14.96 -2.02
CA GLY A 222 7.84 14.35 -1.58
C GLY A 222 8.05 14.49 -0.08
N LEU A 223 9.21 14.04 0.40
CA LEU A 223 9.53 14.09 1.83
C LEU A 223 9.71 15.54 2.28
N LEU A 224 8.94 15.95 3.28
CA LEU A 224 8.95 17.32 3.79
C LEU A 224 9.73 17.37 5.09
N ALA A 225 10.46 18.47 5.33
CA ALA A 225 11.10 18.68 6.61
C ALA A 225 10.04 18.89 7.71
N LYS A 226 10.46 18.71 8.98
CA LYS A 226 9.63 19.02 10.14
C LYS A 226 9.22 20.50 10.14
N ASP A 227 10.18 21.36 9.84
CA ASP A 227 9.95 22.78 9.56
C ASP A 227 9.74 22.96 8.06
N LEU A 228 8.49 23.19 7.65
CA LEU A 228 8.12 23.30 6.23
C LEU A 228 8.97 24.34 5.48
N GLU A 229 9.24 25.48 6.11
CA GLU A 229 10.07 26.58 5.58
C GLU A 229 11.52 26.17 5.31
N LYS A 230 12.00 25.09 5.94
CA LYS A 230 13.37 24.57 5.77
C LYS A 230 13.43 23.41 4.79
N THR A 231 12.31 23.01 4.19
CA THR A 231 12.32 21.95 3.17
C THR A 231 12.95 22.53 1.90
N PRO A 232 14.13 22.05 1.45
CA PRO A 232 14.70 22.49 0.19
C PRO A 232 13.78 22.00 -0.93
N TYR A 233 13.09 22.93 -1.60
CA TYR A 233 12.13 22.62 -2.65
C TYR A 233 12.67 23.12 -3.99
N LEU A 234 13.12 22.18 -4.85
CA LEU A 234 13.59 22.41 -6.22
C LEU A 234 14.55 23.61 -6.35
N ASP A 235 15.83 23.40 -6.00
CA ASP A 235 16.93 24.21 -6.54
C ASP A 235 17.17 23.89 -8.03
#